data_AF-A0A2E8D3S9-F1
#
_entry.id   AF-A0A2E8D3S9-F1
#
_cell.length_a   1.000
_cell.length_b   1.000
_cell.length_c   1.000
_cell.angle_alpha   90.00
_cell.angle_beta   90.00
_cell.angle_gamma   90.00
#
_symmetry.space_group_name_H-M   'P 1'
#
loop_
_entity.id
_entity.type
_entity.pdbx_description
1 polymer ?
#
loop_
_entity_poly.entity_id
_entity_poly.type
_entity_poly.pdbx_seq_one_letter_code
_entity_poly.pdbx_strand_id
1 'polypeptide(L)'
;MPTNHGNKVYHQVALSPDEDWVHNYRVPDVVLFRRAHRKYLQSAFCHGPCTVAVEIRSPNDETYEKLGFYAELEVPEVWVIDRDSKQLEIHVLDDGSYREQSSDRYGWLRSEAVNVMMKHTKKSLTFQIVGDKASRRTLPE
;
A
#
# COMPACT_ATOMS: atom_id res chain seq x y z
N MET A 1 -8.14 -29.07 -0.68
CA MET A 1 -7.18 -27.99 -1.00
C MET A 1 -7.26 -26.94 0.11
N PRO A 2 -6.18 -26.59 0.80
CA PRO A 2 -6.26 -25.54 1.81
C PRO A 2 -6.59 -24.23 1.10
N THR A 3 -7.79 -23.72 1.33
CA THR A 3 -8.22 -22.41 0.85
C THR A 3 -7.36 -21.38 1.55
N ASN A 4 -6.53 -20.69 0.77
CA ASN A 4 -5.59 -19.71 1.30
C ASN A 4 -6.39 -18.42 1.63
N HIS A 5 -6.90 -18.35 2.86
CA HIS A 5 -7.81 -17.30 3.34
C HIS A 5 -7.12 -15.97 3.69
N GLY A 6 -5.78 -15.94 3.71
CA GLY A 6 -5.02 -14.75 4.06
C GLY A 6 -5.01 -13.68 2.97
N ASN A 7 -4.64 -12.46 3.38
CA ASN A 7 -4.21 -11.41 2.46
C ASN A 7 -2.99 -11.91 1.66
N LYS A 8 -2.87 -11.43 0.43
CA LYS A 8 -1.74 -11.74 -0.45
C LYS A 8 -0.86 -10.51 -0.58
N VAL A 9 0.44 -10.76 -0.65
CA VAL A 9 1.47 -9.75 -0.86
C VAL A 9 2.24 -10.18 -2.09
N TYR A 10 2.44 -9.25 -3.02
CA TYR A 10 3.26 -9.46 -4.20
C TYR A 10 4.22 -8.28 -4.37
N HIS A 11 5.37 -8.55 -4.96
CA HIS A 11 6.33 -7.55 -5.37
C HIS A 11 6.19 -7.32 -6.86
N GLN A 12 6.34 -6.07 -7.30
CA GLN A 12 6.47 -5.71 -8.72
C GLN A 12 5.33 -6.22 -9.63
N VAL A 13 4.08 -6.10 -9.18
CA VAL A 13 2.90 -6.38 -10.03
C VAL A 13 2.46 -5.09 -10.71
N ALA A 14 2.38 -5.10 -12.04
CA ALA A 14 1.83 -3.98 -12.79
C ALA A 14 0.33 -3.79 -12.49
N LEU A 15 -0.08 -2.56 -12.22
CA LEU A 15 -1.48 -2.13 -12.14
C LEU A 15 -1.83 -1.37 -13.42
N SER A 16 -2.95 -1.69 -14.05
CA SER A 16 -3.41 -1.04 -15.28
C SER A 16 -4.94 -0.95 -15.36
N PRO A 17 -5.50 0.12 -15.96
CA PRO A 17 -6.93 0.21 -16.26
C PRO A 17 -7.32 -0.59 -17.51
N ASP A 18 -6.35 -1.00 -18.33
CA ASP A 18 -6.56 -1.56 -19.66
C ASP A 18 -6.13 -3.03 -19.72
N GLU A 19 -6.78 -3.83 -20.58
CA GLU A 19 -6.33 -5.19 -20.86
C GLU A 19 -5.00 -5.21 -21.65
N ASP A 20 -4.80 -4.22 -22.52
CA ASP A 20 -3.53 -3.97 -23.22
C ASP A 20 -2.55 -3.17 -22.34
N TRP A 21 -2.29 -3.74 -21.16
CA TRP A 21 -1.71 -3.05 -20.01
C TRP A 21 -0.32 -2.46 -20.25
N VAL A 22 0.42 -2.95 -21.24
CA VAL A 22 1.83 -2.59 -21.50
C VAL A 22 2.00 -1.12 -21.90
N HIS A 23 0.92 -0.45 -22.32
CA HIS A 23 0.92 0.95 -22.73
C HIS A 23 0.61 1.93 -21.60
N ASN A 24 -0.09 1.49 -20.56
CA ASN A 24 -0.48 2.34 -19.44
C ASN A 24 -0.53 1.55 -18.14
N TYR A 25 0.60 1.49 -17.44
CA TYR A 25 0.71 0.81 -16.16
C TYR A 25 1.65 1.52 -15.21
N ARG A 26 1.50 1.22 -13.92
CA ARG A 26 2.51 1.52 -12.90
C ARG A 26 2.82 0.26 -12.12
N VAL A 27 4.05 0.16 -11.64
CA VAL A 27 4.53 -0.97 -10.84
C VAL A 27 4.89 -0.42 -9.45
N PRO A 28 4.03 -0.63 -8.44
CA PRO A 28 4.39 -0.38 -7.05
C PRO A 28 5.46 -1.39 -6.59
N ASP A 29 6.25 -1.02 -5.58
CA ASP A 29 7.23 -1.92 -4.98
C ASP A 29 6.56 -3.14 -4.35
N VAL A 30 5.45 -2.90 -3.64
CA VAL A 30 4.62 -3.95 -3.03
C VAL A 30 3.15 -3.66 -3.26
N VAL A 31 2.38 -4.71 -3.56
CA VAL A 31 0.92 -4.66 -3.59
C VAL A 31 0.33 -5.66 -2.61
N LEU A 32 -0.71 -5.23 -1.90
CA LEU A 32 -1.47 -6.07 -1.00
C LEU A 32 -2.86 -6.31 -1.57
N PHE A 33 -3.31 -7.56 -1.50
CA PHE A 33 -4.66 -7.96 -1.89
C PHE A 33 -5.38 -8.65 -0.74
N ARG A 34 -6.49 -8.04 -0.31
CA ARG A 34 -7.57 -8.77 0.36
C ARG A 34 -8.25 -9.68 -0.65
N ARG A 35 -8.98 -10.68 -0.13
CA ARG A 35 -9.76 -11.62 -0.94
C ARG A 35 -10.67 -10.92 -1.97
N ALA A 36 -11.31 -9.82 -1.59
CA ALA A 36 -12.26 -9.10 -2.46
C ALA A 36 -11.61 -8.47 -3.71
N HIS A 37 -10.34 -8.05 -3.62
CA HIS A 37 -9.61 -7.44 -4.74
C HIS A 37 -8.88 -8.46 -5.62
N ARG A 38 -8.81 -9.74 -5.21
CA ARG A 38 -8.12 -10.77 -6.01
C ARG A 38 -8.76 -11.04 -7.37
N LYS A 39 -10.01 -10.64 -7.58
CA LYS A 39 -10.70 -10.73 -8.87
C LYS A 39 -10.04 -9.87 -9.97
N TYR A 40 -9.29 -8.85 -9.59
CA TYR A 40 -8.56 -7.97 -10.51
C TYR A 40 -7.18 -8.53 -10.90
N LEU A 41 -6.68 -9.51 -10.14
CA LEU A 41 -5.37 -10.11 -10.39
C LEU A 41 -5.44 -11.10 -11.55
N GLN A 42 -4.73 -10.78 -12.63
CA GLN A 42 -4.53 -11.64 -13.79
C GLN A 42 -3.21 -12.43 -13.66
N SER A 43 -2.91 -13.27 -14.66
CA SER A 43 -1.66 -14.03 -14.69
C SER A 43 -0.41 -13.17 -14.83
N ALA A 44 -0.50 -12.04 -15.54
CA ALA A 44 0.64 -11.18 -15.86
C ALA A 44 0.60 -9.78 -15.20
N PHE A 45 -0.57 -9.29 -14.82
CA PHE A 45 -0.77 -7.94 -14.25
C PHE A 45 -2.04 -7.90 -13.38
N CYS A 46 -2.34 -6.76 -12.79
CA CYS A 46 -3.61 -6.49 -12.13
C CYS A 46 -4.42 -5.49 -12.96
N HIS A 47 -5.60 -5.90 -13.40
CA HIS A 47 -6.54 -5.07 -14.14
C HIS A 47 -7.49 -4.39 -13.15
N GLY A 48 -7.17 -3.16 -12.74
CA GLY A 48 -7.89 -2.43 -11.69
C GLY A 48 -7.17 -2.39 -10.33
N PRO A 49 -7.90 -2.14 -9.23
CA PRO A 49 -7.29 -1.81 -7.94
C PRO A 49 -6.69 -3.01 -7.20
N CYS A 50 -5.54 -2.76 -6.59
CA CYS A 50 -5.10 -3.53 -5.43
C CYS A 50 -5.76 -3.00 -4.14
N THR A 51 -5.54 -3.67 -3.00
CA THR A 51 -6.07 -3.17 -1.71
C THR A 51 -5.19 -2.06 -1.13
N VAL A 52 -3.87 -2.21 -1.27
CA VAL A 52 -2.87 -1.22 -0.87
C VAL A 52 -1.75 -1.29 -1.89
N ALA A 53 -1.34 -0.14 -2.43
CA ALA A 53 -0.08 0.01 -3.13
C ALA A 53 0.96 0.58 -2.15
N VAL A 54 2.18 0.05 -2.17
CA VAL A 54 3.28 0.53 -1.33
C VAL A 54 4.41 0.97 -2.24
N GLU A 55 4.91 2.17 -1.98
CA GLU A 55 6.05 2.77 -2.67
C GLU A 55 7.15 3.06 -1.64
N ILE A 56 8.36 2.60 -1.93
CA ILE A 56 9.57 2.90 -1.18
C ILE A 56 10.25 4.07 -1.85
N ARG A 57 9.94 5.26 -1.36
CA ARG A 57 10.42 6.51 -1.92
C ARG A 57 11.93 6.67 -1.73
N SER A 58 12.58 7.10 -2.79
CA SER A 58 13.97 7.49 -2.90
C SER A 58 14.08 8.96 -3.35
N PRO A 59 15.23 9.62 -3.12
CA PRO A 59 15.43 10.98 -3.60
C PRO A 59 15.25 11.07 -5.13
N ASN A 60 14.41 12.02 -5.57
CA ASN A 60 14.10 12.32 -6.97
C ASN A 60 13.37 11.21 -7.77
N ASP A 61 12.63 10.31 -7.10
CA ASP A 61 11.74 9.40 -7.83
C ASP A 61 10.33 9.98 -8.06
N GLU A 62 9.57 9.26 -8.88
CA GLU A 62 8.24 9.63 -9.35
C GLU A 62 7.12 9.14 -8.41
N THR A 63 7.42 8.76 -7.16
CA THR A 63 6.44 8.13 -6.23
C THR A 63 5.14 8.92 -6.14
N TYR A 64 5.24 10.24 -5.95
CA TYR A 64 4.06 11.09 -5.79
C TYR A 64 3.32 11.36 -7.11
N GLU A 65 4.01 11.28 -8.26
CA GLU A 65 3.39 11.45 -9.58
C GLU A 65 2.44 10.30 -9.93
N LYS A 66 2.67 9.11 -9.33
CA LYS A 66 1.81 7.94 -9.50
C LYS A 66 0.47 8.03 -8.74
N LEU A 67 0.33 8.94 -7.78
CA LEU A 67 -0.88 9.03 -6.95
C LEU A 67 -2.14 9.27 -7.78
N GLY A 68 -2.09 10.14 -8.80
CA GLY A 68 -3.24 10.35 -9.70
C GLY A 68 -3.68 9.06 -10.40
N PHE A 69 -2.71 8.31 -10.93
CA PHE A 69 -2.96 7.02 -11.58
C PHE A 69 -3.57 5.99 -10.62
N TYR A 70 -3.08 5.90 -9.39
CA TYR A 70 -3.66 5.00 -8.39
C TYR A 70 -5.07 5.41 -7.97
N ALA A 71 -5.36 6.71 -7.93
CA ALA A 71 -6.70 7.22 -7.64
C ALA A 71 -7.69 6.89 -8.76
N GLU A 72 -7.29 7.03 -10.03
CA GLU A 72 -8.09 6.63 -11.20
C GLU A 72 -8.44 5.13 -11.19
N LEU A 73 -7.55 4.29 -10.68
CA LEU A 73 -7.80 2.85 -10.48
C LEU A 73 -8.63 2.53 -9.24
N GLU A 74 -9.00 3.52 -8.43
CA GLU A 74 -9.70 3.36 -7.16
C GLU A 74 -8.91 2.54 -6.12
N VAL A 75 -7.57 2.64 -6.10
CA VAL A 75 -6.76 1.99 -5.07
C VAL A 75 -7.08 2.64 -3.71
N PRO A 76 -7.60 1.91 -2.71
CA PRO A 76 -8.13 2.55 -1.50
C PRO A 76 -7.07 3.25 -0.63
N GLU A 77 -5.86 2.69 -0.60
CA GLU A 77 -4.74 3.23 0.18
C GLU A 77 -3.42 3.11 -0.59
N VAL A 78 -2.59 4.14 -0.50
CA VAL A 78 -1.19 4.12 -0.93
C VAL A 78 -0.31 4.40 0.28
N TRP A 79 0.64 3.52 0.56
CA TRP A 79 1.64 3.74 1.61
C TRP A 79 2.93 4.21 0.97
N VAL A 80 3.40 5.40 1.35
CA VAL A 80 4.69 5.92 0.93
C VAL A 80 5.65 5.82 2.10
N ILE A 81 6.77 5.13 1.90
CA ILE A 81 7.81 4.95 2.91
C ILE A 81 9.10 5.55 2.37
N ASP A 82 9.54 6.66 2.96
CA ASP A 82 10.83 7.24 2.63
C ASP A 82 11.95 6.29 3.07
N ARG A 83 12.76 5.85 2.12
CA ARG A 83 13.79 4.84 2.33
C ARG A 83 14.83 5.28 3.35
N ASP A 84 15.19 6.56 3.38
CA ASP A 84 16.34 7.03 4.14
C ASP A 84 15.91 7.45 5.56
N SER A 85 14.79 8.16 5.68
CA SER A 85 14.27 8.65 6.97
C SER A 85 13.29 7.69 7.66
N LYS A 86 12.80 6.67 6.95
CA LYS A 86 11.70 5.79 7.37
C LYS A 86 10.38 6.52 7.61
N GLN A 87 10.24 7.76 7.16
CA GLN A 87 8.98 8.49 7.23
C GLN A 87 7.91 7.68 6.51
N LEU A 88 6.83 7.37 7.22
CA LEU A 88 5.68 6.66 6.70
C LEU A 88 4.53 7.64 6.53
N GLU A 89 3.93 7.62 5.34
CA GLU A 89 2.69 8.28 4.99
C GLU A 89 1.65 7.23 4.55
N ILE A 90 0.41 7.38 4.99
CA ILE A 90 -0.73 6.64 4.44
C ILE A 90 -1.63 7.64 3.72
N HIS A 91 -1.73 7.49 2.41
CA HIS A 91 -2.61 8.25 1.54
C HIS A 91 -3.90 7.45 1.35
N VAL A 92 -5.03 7.99 1.82
CA VAL A 92 -6.35 7.34 1.74
C VAL A 92 -7.17 8.00 0.63
N LEU A 93 -7.76 7.19 -0.25
CA LEU A 93 -8.59 7.69 -1.34
C LEU A 93 -9.88 8.32 -0.78
N ASP A 94 -10.14 9.56 -1.18
CA ASP A 94 -11.26 10.39 -0.76
C ASP A 94 -11.72 11.23 -1.96
N ASP A 95 -12.93 10.96 -2.44
CA ASP A 95 -13.56 11.64 -3.60
C ASP A 95 -12.64 11.78 -4.84
N GLY A 96 -12.02 10.67 -5.25
CA GLY A 96 -11.16 10.61 -6.45
C GLY A 96 -9.76 11.20 -6.29
N SER A 97 -9.36 11.60 -5.08
CA SER A 97 -8.02 12.08 -4.77
C SER A 97 -7.50 11.52 -3.45
N TYR A 98 -6.19 11.57 -3.22
CA TYR A 98 -5.64 11.09 -1.96
C TYR A 98 -5.53 12.18 -0.91
N ARG A 99 -5.89 11.82 0.32
CA ARG A 99 -5.61 12.61 1.52
C ARG A 99 -4.64 11.86 2.42
N GLU A 100 -3.57 12.52 2.82
CA GLU A 100 -2.65 11.97 3.83
C GLU A 100 -3.36 11.84 5.19
N GLN A 101 -3.26 10.66 5.79
CA GLN A 101 -3.80 10.38 7.11
C GLN A 101 -2.94 11.04 8.19
N SER A 102 -3.58 11.74 9.13
CA SER A 102 -2.90 12.19 10.35
C SER A 102 -2.76 11.04 11.35
N SER A 103 -1.58 10.95 11.98
CA SER A 103 -1.37 10.00 13.07
C SER A 103 -2.19 10.36 14.32
N ASP A 104 -2.49 9.37 15.15
CA ASP A 104 -3.13 9.59 16.44
C ASP A 104 -2.17 10.28 17.45
N ARG A 105 -2.69 10.59 18.65
CA ARG A 105 -1.91 11.22 19.74
C ARG A 105 -0.67 10.42 20.20
N TYR A 106 -0.51 9.18 19.76
CA TYR A 106 0.60 8.29 20.07
C TYR A 106 1.50 8.02 18.85
N GLY A 107 1.24 8.70 17.72
CA GLY A 107 2.00 8.57 16.48
C GLY A 107 1.63 7.35 15.65
N TRP A 108 0.49 6.70 15.90
CA TRP A 108 0.01 5.59 15.07
C TRP A 108 -0.81 6.09 13.88
N LEU A 109 -0.41 5.66 12.69
CA LEU A 109 -1.23 5.61 11.49
C LEU A 109 -1.97 4.27 11.45
N ARG A 110 -3.15 4.23 10.84
CA ARG A 110 -3.96 3.02 10.75
C ARG A 110 -4.43 2.82 9.32
N SER A 111 -4.04 1.70 8.75
CA SER A 111 -4.65 1.16 7.54
C SER A 111 -5.95 0.47 7.88
N GLU A 112 -7.07 1.03 7.41
CA GLU A 112 -8.37 0.38 7.48
C GLU A 112 -8.50 -0.70 6.40
N ALA A 113 -7.79 -0.51 5.28
CA ALA A 113 -7.74 -1.46 4.18
C ALA A 113 -7.21 -2.84 4.61
N VAL A 114 -6.21 -2.93 5.49
CA VAL A 114 -5.67 -4.23 5.93
C VAL A 114 -5.67 -4.45 7.45
N ASN A 115 -6.26 -3.54 8.22
CA ASN A 115 -6.39 -3.62 9.68
C ASN A 115 -5.05 -3.70 10.42
N VAL A 116 -4.09 -2.87 9.98
CA VAL A 116 -2.73 -2.76 10.53
C VAL A 116 -2.51 -1.33 11.02
N MET A 117 -1.98 -1.19 12.22
CA MET A 117 -1.46 0.08 12.74
C MET A 117 0.04 0.13 12.54
N MET A 118 0.53 1.30 12.17
CA MET A 118 1.94 1.54 11.89
C MET A 118 2.38 2.84 12.53
N LYS A 119 3.60 2.87 13.05
CA LYS A 119 4.23 4.11 13.52
C LYS A 119 5.68 4.11 13.10
N HIS A 120 6.20 5.27 12.77
CA HIS A 120 7.59 5.42 12.42
C HIS A 120 8.32 6.28 13.45
N THR A 121 9.63 6.09 13.51
CA THR A 121 10.58 7.04 14.09
C THR A 121 11.65 7.31 13.02
N LYS A 122 12.62 8.18 13.30
CA LYS A 122 13.75 8.43 12.39
C LYS A 122 14.56 7.17 12.01
N LYS A 123 14.41 6.07 12.76
CA LYS A 123 15.26 4.87 12.61
C LYS A 123 14.48 3.56 12.56
N SER A 124 13.16 3.59 12.68
CA SER A 124 12.39 2.35 12.80
C SER A 124 10.97 2.50 12.33
N LEU A 125 10.44 1.38 11.84
CA LEU A 125 9.04 1.23 11.50
C LEU A 125 8.46 0.11 12.38
N THR A 126 7.41 0.44 13.13
CA THR A 126 6.69 -0.50 13.98
C THR A 126 5.33 -0.77 13.38
N PHE A 127 4.92 -2.03 13.35
CA PHE A 127 3.63 -2.48 12.82
C PHE A 127 2.94 -3.35 13.86
N GLN A 128 1.60 -3.34 13.85
CA GLN A 128 0.78 -4.15 14.72
C GLN A 128 -0.59 -4.41 14.06
N ILE A 129 -1.09 -5.63 14.09
CA ILE A 129 -2.50 -5.91 13.77
C ILE A 129 -3.38 -5.23 14.83
N VAL A 130 -4.43 -4.55 14.39
CA VAL A 130 -5.37 -3.87 15.30
C VAL A 130 -5.97 -4.88 16.27
N GLY A 131 -5.94 -4.57 17.56
CA GLY A 131 -6.46 -5.44 18.62
C GLY A 131 -5.52 -6.58 19.05
N ASP A 132 -4.43 -6.86 18.32
CA ASP A 132 -3.47 -7.90 18.66
C ASP A 132 -2.10 -7.32 19.02
N LYS A 133 -1.84 -7.13 20.31
CA LYS A 133 -0.55 -6.63 20.80
C LYS A 133 0.61 -7.60 20.56
N ALA A 134 0.36 -8.91 20.49
CA ALA A 134 1.40 -9.91 20.31
C ALA A 134 1.95 -9.92 18.88
N SER A 135 1.17 -9.42 17.91
CA SER A 135 1.60 -9.19 16.53
C SER A 135 2.61 -8.05 16.36
N ARG A 136 2.87 -7.23 17.41
CA ARG A 136 3.74 -6.06 17.28
C ARG A 136 5.14 -6.45 16.83
N ARG A 137 5.60 -5.86 15.73
CA ARG A 137 6.97 -6.01 15.23
C ARG A 137 7.57 -4.64 14.99
N THR A 138 8.84 -4.48 15.35
CA THR A 138 9.64 -3.30 15.02
C THR A 138 10.75 -3.77 14.11
N LEU A 139 10.85 -3.18 12.93
CA LEU A 139 11.97 -3.41 12.03
C LEU A 139 13.05 -2.38 12.39
N PRO A 140 14.22 -2.82 12.89
CA PRO A 140 15.37 -1.94 13.08
C PRO A 140 16.02 -1.58 11.72
N GLU A 141 16.99 -0.66 11.75
CA GLU A 141 17.93 -0.38 10.64
C GLU A 141 18.60 -1.65 10.10
#